data_AF-A0A2V3HMC5-F1
#
_entry.id   AF-A0A2V3HMC5-F1
#
_cell.length_a   1.000
_cell.length_b   1.000
_cell.length_c   1.000
_cell.angle_alpha   90.00
_cell.angle_beta   90.00
_cell.angle_gamma   90.00
#
_symmetry.space_group_name_H-M   'P 1'
#
loop_
_entity.id
_entity.type
_entity.pdbx_description
1 polymer ?
#
loop_
_entity_poly.entity_id
_entity_poly.type
_entity_poly.pdbx_seq_one_letter_code
_entity_poly.pdbx_strand_id
1 'polypeptide(L)'
;LIGAMPLIMGIWILAKGLGWEQQLERLMIDMRESATGGIWSSLLWGLSIVSFLLAILTAYQVFYGSPADLEGYVVETFSGIESFELDAISRDVAVWIIAFDQALTWILVATFSFILSLGVLRWKEGTFTGQSMVIIAFGAVVYSISKAVIEVVLAELGGGDYALEFTTVSETWGLPIFVLLAYYVLRTAVESVTSEAGDDGSNRFWGI
;
A
#
# COMPACT_ATOMS: atom_id res chain seq x y z
N LEU A 1 18.95 -57.63 13.59
CA LEU A 1 19.00 -56.73 12.41
C LEU A 1 18.71 -57.40 11.06
N ILE A 2 18.95 -58.71 10.87
CA ILE A 2 18.82 -59.36 9.54
C ILE A 2 17.34 -59.66 9.14
N GLY A 3 16.42 -59.86 10.10
CA GLY A 3 15.02 -60.20 9.83
C GLY A 3 14.08 -59.03 9.46
N ALA A 4 14.51 -57.77 9.61
CA ALA A 4 13.69 -56.60 9.28
C ALA A 4 13.82 -56.16 7.80
N MET A 5 14.85 -56.66 7.11
CA MET A 5 15.17 -56.29 5.72
C MET A 5 14.03 -56.57 4.71
N PRO A 6 13.28 -57.70 4.78
CA PRO A 6 12.17 -57.95 3.86
C PRO A 6 11.01 -56.97 4.04
N LEU A 7 10.78 -56.52 5.28
CA LEU A 7 9.69 -55.62 5.64
C LEU A 7 9.99 -54.19 5.21
N ILE A 8 11.24 -53.74 5.39
CA ILE A 8 11.71 -52.44 4.89
C ILE A 8 11.66 -52.40 3.36
N MET A 9 12.08 -53.47 2.68
CA MET A 9 11.97 -53.59 1.22
C MET A 9 10.52 -53.60 0.73
N GLY A 10 9.62 -54.30 1.42
CA GLY A 10 8.19 -54.32 1.08
C GLY A 10 7.53 -52.94 1.20
N ILE A 11 7.83 -52.21 2.28
CA ILE A 11 7.36 -50.82 2.46
C ILE A 11 7.95 -49.91 1.38
N TRP A 12 9.23 -50.07 1.02
CA TRP A 12 9.88 -49.27 -0.01
C TRP A 12 9.27 -49.49 -1.40
N ILE A 13 8.99 -50.74 -1.79
CA ILE A 13 8.34 -51.07 -3.07
C ILE A 13 6.91 -50.52 -3.11
N LEU A 14 6.16 -50.64 -2.01
CA LEU A 14 4.81 -50.08 -1.92
C LEU A 14 4.82 -48.55 -2.00
N ALA A 15 5.73 -47.88 -1.27
CA ALA A 15 5.89 -46.43 -1.33
C ALA A 15 6.27 -45.97 -2.74
N LYS A 16 7.16 -46.70 -3.42
CA LYS A 16 7.56 -46.39 -4.80
C LYS A 16 6.42 -46.62 -5.80
N GLY A 17 5.63 -47.67 -5.61
CA GLY A 17 4.43 -47.98 -6.42
C GLY A 17 3.30 -46.96 -6.24
N LEU A 18 3.25 -46.25 -5.12
CA LEU A 18 2.30 -45.16 -4.83
C LEU A 18 2.74 -43.80 -5.39
N GLY A 19 3.88 -43.70 -6.07
CA GLY A 19 4.40 -42.43 -6.59
C GLY A 19 4.86 -41.47 -5.48
N TRP A 20 5.29 -42.00 -4.33
CA TRP A 20 5.70 -41.23 -3.16
C TRP A 20 6.80 -40.20 -3.45
N GLU A 21 7.70 -40.48 -4.39
CA GLU A 21 8.75 -39.54 -4.83
C GLU A 21 8.14 -38.26 -5.43
N GLN A 22 7.12 -38.39 -6.29
CA GLN A 22 6.41 -37.24 -6.87
C GLN A 22 5.55 -36.50 -5.84
N GLN A 23 4.99 -37.19 -4.84
CA GLN A 23 4.26 -36.53 -3.76
C GLN A 23 5.20 -35.77 -2.83
N LEU A 24 6.37 -36.32 -2.48
CA LEU A 24 7.38 -35.63 -1.68
C LEU A 24 7.99 -34.46 -2.42
N GLU A 25 8.28 -34.59 -3.72
CA GLU A 25 8.85 -33.49 -4.51
C GLU A 25 7.87 -32.31 -4.62
N ARG A 26 6.58 -32.60 -4.86
CA ARG A 26 5.52 -31.59 -4.80
C ARG A 26 5.40 -30.96 -3.42
N LEU A 27 5.42 -31.77 -2.36
CA LEU A 27 5.31 -31.27 -1.00
C LEU A 27 6.53 -30.42 -0.60
N MET A 28 7.74 -30.79 -1.01
CA MET A 28 8.94 -29.98 -0.80
C MET A 28 8.88 -28.64 -1.55
N ILE A 29 8.32 -28.63 -2.76
CA ILE A 29 8.09 -27.40 -3.53
C ILE A 29 7.03 -26.53 -2.85
N ASP A 30 5.88 -27.09 -2.48
CA ASP A 30 4.79 -26.39 -1.78
C ASP A 30 5.26 -25.85 -0.42
N MET A 31 6.09 -26.59 0.32
CA MET A 31 6.68 -26.13 1.58
C MET A 31 7.67 -24.99 1.37
N ARG A 32 8.46 -25.02 0.30
CA ARG A 32 9.38 -23.94 -0.06
C ARG A 32 8.60 -22.69 -0.47
N GLU A 33 7.57 -22.82 -1.30
CA GLU A 33 6.68 -21.74 -1.74
C GLU A 33 5.89 -21.14 -0.55
N SER A 34 5.42 -21.99 0.37
CA SER A 34 4.76 -21.54 1.60
C SER A 34 5.73 -20.85 2.56
N ALA A 35 6.99 -21.32 2.66
CA ALA A 35 8.00 -20.70 3.52
C ALA A 35 8.42 -19.32 3.01
N THR A 36 8.56 -19.15 1.69
CA THR A 36 8.87 -17.84 1.09
C THR A 36 7.69 -16.87 1.25
N GLY A 37 6.45 -17.30 1.02
CA GLY A 37 5.25 -16.48 1.27
C GLY A 37 5.11 -16.03 2.72
N GLY A 38 5.42 -16.92 3.67
CA GLY A 38 5.45 -16.60 5.11
C GLY A 38 6.51 -15.56 5.49
N ILE A 39 7.70 -15.60 4.88
CA ILE A 39 8.76 -14.60 5.10
C ILE A 39 8.30 -13.22 4.62
N TRP A 40 7.77 -13.11 3.39
CA TRP A 40 7.30 -11.82 2.85
C TRP A 40 6.14 -11.24 3.64
N SER A 41 5.18 -12.07 4.05
CA SER A 41 4.06 -11.64 4.89
C SER A 41 4.52 -11.14 6.26
N SER A 42 5.42 -11.86 6.94
CA SER A 42 5.95 -11.44 8.25
C SER A 42 6.79 -10.15 8.17
N LEU A 43 7.56 -9.95 7.09
CA LEU A 43 8.28 -8.69 6.85
C LEU A 43 7.33 -7.51 6.64
N LEU A 44 6.27 -7.68 5.84
CA LEU A 44 5.27 -6.64 5.62
C LEU A 44 4.44 -6.33 6.87
N TRP A 45 4.18 -7.32 7.72
CA TRP A 45 3.61 -7.08 9.05
C TRP A 45 4.54 -6.25 9.92
N GLY A 46 5.83 -6.61 9.97
CA GLY A 46 6.85 -5.86 10.70
C GLY A 46 6.94 -4.40 10.23
N LEU A 47 6.98 -4.18 8.91
CA LEU A 47 7.00 -2.84 8.32
C LEU A 47 5.73 -2.07 8.65
N SER A 48 4.56 -2.70 8.60
CA SER A 48 3.30 -2.06 8.96
C SER A 48 3.29 -1.54 10.41
N ILE A 49 3.74 -2.36 11.36
CA ILE A 49 3.81 -2.00 12.77
C ILE A 49 4.80 -0.85 12.98
N VAL A 50 6.01 -0.95 12.40
CA VAL A 50 7.04 0.09 12.53
C VAL A 50 6.56 1.41 11.92
N SER A 51 5.96 1.39 10.73
CA SER A 51 5.42 2.59 10.10
C SER A 51 4.27 3.19 10.91
N PHE A 52 3.41 2.39 11.53
CA PHE A 52 2.38 2.90 12.42
C PHE A 52 2.97 3.60 13.65
N LEU A 53 4.05 3.04 14.25
CA LEU A 53 4.77 3.71 15.34
C LEU A 53 5.40 5.03 14.88
N LEU A 54 5.96 5.08 13.66
CA LEU A 54 6.50 6.32 13.08
C LEU A 54 5.41 7.36 12.82
N ALA A 55 4.22 6.94 12.38
CA ALA A 55 3.06 7.84 12.25
C ALA A 55 2.68 8.48 13.58
N ILE A 56 2.63 7.68 14.66
CA ILE A 56 2.36 8.20 16.00
C ILE A 56 3.48 9.14 16.45
N LEU A 57 4.74 8.75 16.24
CA LEU A 57 5.89 9.56 16.66
C LEU A 57 5.93 10.92 15.95
N THR A 58 5.72 10.94 14.64
CA THR A 58 5.71 12.18 13.84
C THR A 58 4.53 13.08 14.21
N ALA A 59 3.32 12.53 14.37
CA ALA A 59 2.19 13.29 14.92
C ALA A 59 2.50 13.85 16.31
N TYR A 60 3.15 13.05 17.16
CA TYR A 60 3.49 13.46 18.52
C TYR A 60 4.51 14.60 18.55
N GLN A 61 5.49 14.59 17.64
CA GLN A 61 6.51 15.64 17.53
C GLN A 61 5.90 17.02 17.27
N VAL A 62 4.78 17.09 16.54
CA VAL A 62 4.07 18.34 16.28
C VAL A 62 3.58 19.02 17.55
N PHE A 63 3.10 18.26 18.54
CA PHE A 63 2.62 18.84 19.81
C PHE A 63 3.73 19.42 20.69
N TYR A 64 4.99 19.08 20.43
CA TYR A 64 6.16 19.59 21.14
C TYR A 64 6.99 20.55 20.29
N GLY A 65 6.62 20.76 19.03
CA GLY A 65 7.28 21.70 18.13
C GLY A 65 7.08 23.14 18.60
N SER A 66 8.09 23.99 18.38
CA SER A 66 7.90 25.42 18.61
C SER A 66 6.97 26.00 17.55
N PRO A 67 6.22 27.09 17.83
CA PRO A 67 5.38 27.74 16.82
C PRO A 67 6.14 28.10 15.54
N ALA A 68 7.38 28.58 15.67
CA ALA A 68 8.23 28.93 14.53
C ALA A 68 8.59 27.71 13.66
N ASP A 69 8.82 26.54 14.27
CA ASP A 69 9.10 25.30 13.52
C ASP A 69 7.87 24.84 12.73
N LEU A 70 6.69 24.97 13.34
CA LEU A 70 5.42 24.58 12.73
C LEU A 70 5.04 25.51 11.58
N GLU A 71 5.22 26.82 11.76
CA GLU A 71 4.98 27.82 10.71
C GLU A 71 5.95 27.63 9.54
N GLY A 72 7.24 27.44 9.83
CA GLY A 72 8.25 27.14 8.82
C GLY A 72 7.94 25.85 8.05
N TYR A 73 7.51 24.80 8.76
CA TYR A 73 7.10 23.55 8.13
C TYR A 73 5.97 23.72 7.10
N VAL A 74 4.92 24.49 7.44
CA VAL A 74 3.77 24.70 6.55
C VAL A 74 4.20 25.44 5.29
N VAL A 75 4.94 26.54 5.43
CA VAL A 75 5.40 27.35 4.30
C VAL A 75 6.41 26.59 3.40
N GLU A 76 7.25 25.72 3.99
CA GLU A 76 8.17 24.88 3.20
C GLU A 76 7.44 23.73 2.50
N THR A 77 6.40 23.17 3.11
CA THR A 77 5.70 21.97 2.62
C THR A 77 4.67 22.30 1.53
N PHE A 78 4.00 23.44 1.64
CA PHE A 78 2.86 23.79 0.79
C PHE A 78 3.17 25.02 -0.07
N SER A 79 3.26 24.83 -1.38
CA SER A 79 3.59 25.92 -2.31
C SER A 79 2.52 27.01 -2.39
N GLY A 80 1.26 26.69 -2.09
CA GLY A 80 0.16 27.65 -2.10
C GLY A 80 0.10 28.57 -0.86
N ILE A 81 1.02 28.42 0.10
CA ILE A 81 1.02 29.17 1.36
C ILE A 81 2.33 29.97 1.48
N GLU A 82 2.28 31.26 1.20
CA GLU A 82 3.45 32.15 1.29
C GLU A 82 3.78 32.59 2.74
N SER A 83 2.76 32.68 3.58
CA SER A 83 2.87 33.02 4.99
C SER A 83 1.81 32.29 5.80
N PHE A 84 2.17 31.82 6.98
CA PHE A 84 1.26 31.11 7.86
C PHE A 84 1.50 31.55 9.30
N GLU A 85 0.44 32.01 9.97
CA GLU A 85 0.47 32.35 11.40
C GLU A 85 -0.36 31.32 12.17
N LEU A 86 0.29 30.59 13.10
CA LEU A 86 -0.33 29.44 13.76
C LEU A 86 -1.54 29.81 14.63
N ASP A 87 -1.58 31.03 15.16
CA ASP A 87 -2.63 31.51 16.09
C ASP A 87 -3.63 32.46 15.42
N ALA A 88 -3.65 32.56 14.08
CA ALA A 88 -4.50 33.52 13.39
C ALA A 88 -6.00 33.26 13.54
N ILE A 89 -6.43 32.00 13.38
CA ILE A 89 -7.84 31.59 13.56
C ILE A 89 -8.00 30.61 14.73
N SER A 90 -7.32 29.46 14.66
CA SER A 90 -7.44 28.42 15.69
C SER A 90 -6.19 27.57 15.76
N ARG A 91 -5.34 27.88 16.74
CA ARG A 91 -4.10 27.16 17.00
C ARG A 91 -4.30 25.67 17.20
N ASP A 92 -5.24 25.28 18.04
CA ASP A 92 -5.43 23.87 18.38
C ASP A 92 -5.81 23.04 17.15
N VAL A 93 -6.70 23.57 16.31
CA VAL A 93 -7.12 22.89 15.06
C VAL A 93 -5.96 22.83 14.05
N ALA A 94 -5.24 23.93 13.88
CA ALA A 94 -4.07 23.98 12.99
C ALA A 94 -2.99 22.96 13.38
N VAL A 95 -2.67 22.86 14.68
CA VAL A 95 -1.70 21.89 15.21
C VAL A 95 -2.14 20.44 14.88
N TRP A 96 -3.42 20.11 15.06
CA TRP A 96 -3.92 18.77 14.70
C TRP A 96 -3.79 18.48 13.21
N ILE A 97 -4.07 19.46 12.35
CA ILE A 97 -3.96 19.29 10.90
C ILE A 97 -2.50 19.09 10.47
N ILE A 98 -1.57 19.85 11.05
CA ILE A 98 -0.14 19.65 10.83
C ILE A 98 0.30 18.26 11.32
N ALA A 99 -0.21 17.80 12.45
CA ALA A 99 0.07 16.45 12.96
C ALA A 99 -0.43 15.35 12.01
N PHE A 100 -1.61 15.54 11.40
CA PHE A 100 -2.11 14.63 10.37
C PHE A 100 -1.21 14.62 9.14
N ASP A 101 -0.74 15.78 8.67
CA ASP A 101 0.12 15.88 7.50
C ASP A 101 1.46 15.15 7.70
N GLN A 102 2.12 15.39 8.84
CA GLN A 102 3.41 14.76 9.15
C GLN A 102 3.29 13.23 9.32
N ALA A 103 2.15 12.75 9.81
CA ALA A 103 1.90 11.33 9.96
C ALA A 103 1.43 10.64 8.66
N LEU A 104 0.90 11.39 7.69
CA LEU A 104 0.17 10.86 6.54
C LEU A 104 0.96 9.80 5.76
N THR A 105 2.22 10.09 5.42
CA THR A 105 3.08 9.17 4.68
C THR A 105 3.24 7.83 5.41
N TRP A 106 3.46 7.89 6.73
CA TRP A 106 3.64 6.69 7.55
C TRP A 106 2.35 5.88 7.72
N ILE A 107 1.20 6.56 7.82
CA ILE A 107 -0.12 5.90 7.84
C ILE A 107 -0.35 5.14 6.52
N LEU A 108 -0.04 5.77 5.39
CA LEU A 108 -0.19 5.11 4.08
C LEU A 108 0.73 3.91 3.95
N VAL A 109 2.01 4.07 4.27
CA VAL A 109 2.98 2.96 4.25
C VAL A 109 2.51 1.81 5.16
N ALA A 110 2.04 2.13 6.37
CA ALA A 110 1.52 1.12 7.30
C ALA A 110 0.31 0.37 6.71
N THR A 111 -0.62 1.11 6.11
CA THR A 111 -1.85 0.58 5.52
C THR A 111 -1.54 -0.31 4.30
N PHE A 112 -0.68 0.14 3.39
CA PHE A 112 -0.29 -0.66 2.23
C PHE A 112 0.48 -1.91 2.62
N SER A 113 1.40 -1.80 3.57
CA SER A 113 2.14 -2.95 4.06
C SER A 113 1.21 -3.99 4.69
N PHE A 114 0.21 -3.54 5.46
CA PHE A 114 -0.81 -4.42 6.03
C PHE A 114 -1.63 -5.13 4.95
N ILE A 115 -2.18 -4.36 3.99
CA ILE A 115 -3.02 -4.91 2.91
C ILE A 115 -2.22 -5.88 2.03
N LEU A 116 -0.99 -5.51 1.66
CA LEU A 116 -0.12 -6.36 0.86
C LEU A 116 0.30 -7.61 1.64
N SER A 117 0.46 -7.54 2.96
CA SER A 117 0.76 -8.72 3.76
C SER A 117 -0.34 -9.79 3.68
N LEU A 118 -1.60 -9.37 3.64
CA LEU A 118 -2.72 -10.28 3.40
C LEU A 118 -2.77 -10.76 1.94
N GLY A 119 -2.40 -9.88 1.00
CA GLY A 119 -2.35 -10.17 -0.44
C GLY A 119 -1.30 -11.22 -0.81
N VAL A 120 -0.11 -11.16 -0.20
CA VAL A 120 1.02 -12.08 -0.44
C VAL A 120 0.62 -13.54 -0.23
N LEU A 121 -0.22 -13.84 0.76
CA LEU A 121 -0.70 -15.20 1.02
C LEU A 121 -1.59 -15.76 -0.09
N ARG A 122 -2.15 -14.90 -0.95
CA ARG A 122 -3.01 -15.27 -2.08
C ARG A 122 -2.25 -15.31 -3.41
N TRP A 123 -1.00 -14.85 -3.46
CA TRP A 123 -0.18 -14.88 -4.66
C TRP A 123 0.45 -16.27 -4.80
N LYS A 124 0.12 -16.99 -5.86
CA LYS A 124 0.94 -18.13 -6.31
C LYS A 124 2.15 -17.59 -7.06
N GLU A 125 3.29 -18.28 -6.99
CA GLU A 125 4.53 -17.88 -7.66
C GLU A 125 4.25 -17.34 -9.08
N GLY A 126 4.60 -16.06 -9.34
CA GLY A 126 4.47 -15.41 -10.65
C GLY A 126 3.14 -14.67 -10.92
N THR A 127 2.13 -14.75 -10.05
CA THR A 127 0.85 -14.03 -10.22
C THR A 127 0.77 -12.78 -9.34
N PHE A 128 1.72 -11.85 -9.52
CA PHE A 128 1.52 -10.49 -9.00
C PHE A 128 0.40 -9.85 -9.83
N THR A 129 -0.83 -10.04 -9.36
CA THR A 129 -2.06 -9.63 -10.04
C THR A 129 -2.01 -8.13 -10.30
N GLY A 130 -2.33 -7.65 -11.51
CA GLY A 130 -2.40 -6.20 -11.79
C GLY A 130 -3.26 -5.43 -10.78
N GLN A 131 -4.18 -6.11 -10.08
CA GLN A 131 -4.97 -5.56 -8.97
C GLN A 131 -4.13 -5.02 -7.79
N SER A 132 -2.96 -5.59 -7.45
CA SER A 132 -2.12 -5.05 -6.38
C SER A 132 -1.45 -3.73 -6.79
N MET A 133 -1.12 -3.57 -8.07
CA MET A 133 -0.62 -2.31 -8.62
C MET A 133 -1.68 -1.21 -8.56
N VAL A 134 -2.95 -1.54 -8.83
CA VAL A 134 -4.09 -0.62 -8.67
C VAL A 134 -4.24 -0.17 -7.22
N ILE A 135 -4.04 -1.06 -6.24
CA ILE A 135 -4.10 -0.70 -4.80
C ILE A 135 -3.01 0.33 -4.45
N ILE A 136 -1.76 0.11 -4.89
CA ILE A 136 -0.67 1.06 -4.62
C ILE A 136 -0.95 2.42 -5.27
N ALA A 137 -1.41 2.43 -6.52
CA ALA A 137 -1.76 3.65 -7.22
C ALA A 137 -2.93 4.39 -6.58
N PHE A 138 -3.90 3.67 -6.03
CA PHE A 138 -4.97 4.27 -5.22
C PHE A 138 -4.40 4.99 -3.98
N GLY A 139 -3.31 4.48 -3.40
CA GLY A 139 -2.58 5.18 -2.34
C GLY A 139 -2.05 6.54 -2.73
N ALA A 140 -1.49 6.67 -3.94
CA ALA A 140 -1.04 7.94 -4.46
C ALA A 140 -2.21 8.93 -4.64
N VAL A 141 -3.37 8.44 -5.06
CA VAL A 141 -4.60 9.25 -5.14
C VAL A 141 -5.00 9.76 -3.75
N VAL A 142 -5.09 8.86 -2.76
CA VAL A 142 -5.45 9.25 -1.39
C VAL A 142 -4.43 10.23 -0.80
N TYR A 143 -3.14 10.01 -1.04
CA TYR A 143 -2.07 10.91 -0.58
C TYR A 143 -2.22 12.31 -1.18
N SER A 144 -2.30 12.40 -2.51
CA SER A 144 -2.38 13.68 -3.22
C SER A 144 -3.63 14.47 -2.86
N ILE A 145 -4.80 13.82 -2.79
CA ILE A 145 -6.04 14.47 -2.37
C ILE A 145 -5.93 14.96 -0.91
N SER A 146 -5.43 14.11 -0.01
CA SER A 146 -5.24 14.51 1.39
C SER A 146 -4.32 15.72 1.52
N LYS A 147 -3.21 15.74 0.77
CA LYS A 147 -2.28 16.87 0.73
C LYS A 147 -2.95 18.16 0.27
N ALA A 148 -3.70 18.12 -0.84
CA ALA A 148 -4.41 19.28 -1.35
C ALA A 148 -5.49 19.79 -0.38
N VAL A 149 -6.23 18.89 0.26
CA VAL A 149 -7.23 19.27 1.27
C VAL A 149 -6.56 19.92 2.49
N ILE A 150 -5.48 19.33 2.99
CA ILE A 150 -4.71 19.89 4.12
C ILE A 150 -4.20 21.29 3.78
N GLU A 151 -3.66 21.50 2.58
CA GLU A 151 -3.19 22.79 2.11
C GLU A 151 -4.29 23.86 2.18
N VAL A 152 -5.47 23.58 1.60
CA VAL A 152 -6.60 24.51 1.61
C VAL A 152 -7.03 24.84 3.04
N VAL A 153 -7.13 23.84 3.91
CA VAL A 153 -7.57 24.05 5.29
C VAL A 153 -6.53 24.86 6.09
N LEU A 154 -5.23 24.60 5.89
CA LEU A 154 -4.17 25.36 6.55
C LEU A 154 -4.06 26.80 6.02
N ALA A 155 -4.27 27.02 4.72
CA ALA A 155 -4.29 28.36 4.13
C ALA A 155 -5.36 29.24 4.82
N GLU A 156 -6.57 28.70 5.00
CA GLU A 156 -7.66 29.37 5.72
C GLU A 156 -7.30 29.58 7.20
N LEU A 157 -6.83 28.54 7.89
CA LEU A 157 -6.52 28.63 9.34
C LEU A 157 -5.35 29.57 9.67
N GLY A 158 -4.44 29.78 8.72
CA GLY A 158 -3.29 30.67 8.85
C GLY A 158 -3.61 32.16 8.79
N GLY A 159 -4.90 32.52 8.71
CA GLY A 159 -5.36 33.92 8.67
C GLY A 159 -5.38 34.55 7.27
N GLY A 160 -4.97 33.80 6.26
CA GLY A 160 -5.19 34.15 4.86
C GLY A 160 -6.56 33.67 4.36
N ASP A 161 -6.97 34.18 3.21
CA ASP A 161 -8.10 33.63 2.45
C ASP A 161 -7.55 32.73 1.34
N TYR A 162 -8.07 31.51 1.17
CA TYR A 162 -7.73 30.68 0.03
C TYR A 162 -8.33 31.30 -1.25
N ALA A 163 -7.48 31.91 -2.07
CA ALA A 163 -7.92 32.57 -3.29
C ALA A 163 -8.50 31.55 -4.29
N LEU A 164 -9.78 31.71 -4.64
CA LEU A 164 -10.47 30.90 -5.65
C LEU A 164 -10.12 31.31 -7.09
N GLU A 165 -8.88 31.73 -7.31
CA GLU A 165 -8.36 32.08 -8.62
C GLU A 165 -7.77 30.85 -9.31
N PHE A 166 -7.79 30.85 -10.64
CA PHE A 166 -7.35 29.70 -11.42
C PHE A 166 -5.92 29.27 -11.08
N THR A 167 -5.00 30.22 -10.90
CA THR A 167 -3.59 29.93 -10.59
C THR A 167 -3.47 29.14 -9.30
N THR A 168 -3.97 29.67 -8.18
CA THR A 168 -3.95 29.04 -6.86
C THR A 168 -4.62 27.68 -6.87
N VAL A 169 -5.82 27.59 -7.44
CA VAL A 169 -6.56 26.32 -7.53
C VAL A 169 -5.80 25.29 -8.36
N SER A 170 -5.20 25.71 -9.48
CA SER A 170 -4.46 24.80 -10.37
C SER A 170 -3.17 24.27 -9.73
N GLU A 171 -2.51 25.06 -8.89
CA GLU A 171 -1.30 24.66 -8.18
C GLU A 171 -1.61 23.64 -7.08
N THR A 172 -2.63 23.91 -6.25
CA THR A 172 -3.05 22.99 -5.18
C THR A 172 -3.64 21.69 -5.73
N TRP A 173 -4.51 21.77 -6.74
CA TRP A 173 -5.30 20.62 -7.23
C TRP A 173 -4.72 19.93 -8.45
N GLY A 174 -3.71 20.51 -9.10
CA GLY A 174 -3.11 19.97 -10.33
C GLY A 174 -2.56 18.56 -10.14
N LEU A 175 -1.79 18.33 -9.07
CA LEU A 175 -1.25 17.00 -8.77
C LEU A 175 -2.35 15.97 -8.46
N PRO A 176 -3.33 16.23 -7.55
CA PRO A 176 -4.46 15.31 -7.34
C PRO A 176 -5.19 14.92 -8.61
N ILE A 177 -5.51 15.89 -9.47
CA ILE A 177 -6.21 15.64 -10.74
C ILE A 177 -5.35 14.75 -11.66
N PHE A 178 -4.07 15.08 -11.79
CA PHE A 178 -3.15 14.29 -12.60
C PHE A 178 -3.03 12.84 -12.08
N VAL A 179 -2.88 12.67 -10.78
CA VAL A 179 -2.76 11.34 -10.14
C VAL A 179 -4.05 10.54 -10.29
N LEU A 180 -5.23 11.18 -10.19
CA LEU A 180 -6.52 10.56 -10.47
C LEU A 180 -6.63 10.06 -11.91
N LEU A 181 -6.21 10.87 -12.88
CA LEU A 181 -6.20 10.47 -14.29
C LEU A 181 -5.23 9.31 -14.54
N ALA A 182 -4.02 9.39 -13.97
CA ALA A 182 -3.04 8.31 -14.07
C ALA A 182 -3.56 7.01 -13.44
N TYR A 183 -4.22 7.10 -12.29
CA TYR A 183 -4.89 5.96 -11.65
C TYR A 183 -5.97 5.34 -12.53
N TYR A 184 -6.82 6.17 -13.15
CA TYR A 184 -7.87 5.69 -14.05
C TYR A 184 -7.29 4.95 -15.26
N VAL A 185 -6.26 5.51 -15.90
CA VAL A 185 -5.57 4.88 -17.03
C VAL A 185 -4.94 3.56 -16.61
N LEU A 186 -4.23 3.53 -15.48
CA LEU A 186 -3.63 2.31 -14.95
C LEU A 186 -4.67 1.24 -14.68
N ARG A 187 -5.76 1.60 -14.00
CA ARG A 187 -6.86 0.69 -13.69
C ARG A 187 -7.44 0.09 -14.98
N THR A 188 -7.67 0.93 -15.99
CA THR A 188 -8.19 0.49 -17.29
C THR A 188 -7.24 -0.49 -17.97
N ALA A 189 -5.94 -0.20 -17.97
CA ALA A 189 -4.92 -1.08 -18.55
C ALA A 189 -4.81 -2.42 -17.81
N VAL A 190 -4.94 -2.41 -16.48
CA VAL A 190 -4.97 -3.64 -15.68
C VAL A 190 -6.21 -4.46 -15.99
N GLU A 191 -7.39 -3.82 -16.02
CA GLU A 191 -8.65 -4.49 -16.34
C GLU A 191 -8.61 -5.12 -17.74
N SER A 192 -8.07 -4.42 -18.74
CA SER A 192 -7.96 -4.95 -20.11
C SER A 192 -7.09 -6.21 -20.17
N VAL A 193 -5.89 -6.19 -19.57
CA VAL A 193 -4.98 -7.35 -19.56
C VAL A 193 -5.60 -8.54 -18.81
N THR A 194 -6.26 -8.28 -17.68
CA THR A 194 -6.93 -9.36 -16.93
C THR A 194 -8.13 -9.94 -17.67
N SER A 195 -8.85 -9.13 -18.45
CA SER A 195 -9.99 -9.60 -19.25
C SER A 195 -9.55 -10.49 -20.42
N GLU A 196 -8.43 -10.15 -21.07
CA GLU A 196 -7.87 -10.92 -22.19
C GLU A 196 -7.28 -12.26 -21.72
N ALA A 197 -6.66 -12.28 -20.53
CA ALA A 197 -6.19 -13.52 -19.90
C ALA A 197 -7.33 -14.46 -19.45
N GLY A 198 -8.55 -13.95 -19.28
CA GLY A 198 -9.74 -14.74 -18.95
C GLY A 198 -10.45 -15.35 -20.17
N ASP A 199 -10.14 -14.90 -21.38
CA ASP A 199 -10.75 -15.34 -22.63
C ASP A 199 -9.82 -16.31 -23.41
N ASP A 200 -9.20 -17.27 -22.71
CA ASP A 200 -8.34 -18.31 -23.31
C ASP A 200 -9.13 -19.36 -24.12
N GLY A 201 -10.31 -19.00 -24.65
CA GLY A 201 -11.13 -19.80 -25.57
C GLY A 201 -11.61 -21.18 -25.09
N SER A 202 -11.20 -21.64 -23.89
CA SER A 202 -11.34 -23.02 -23.45
C SER A 202 -12.75 -23.40 -22.95
N ASN A 203 -13.65 -22.43 -22.83
CA ASN A 203 -15.01 -22.63 -22.31
C ASN A 203 -16.14 -22.18 -23.25
N ARG A 204 -15.89 -22.09 -24.56
CA ARG A 204 -16.98 -22.00 -25.54
C ARG A 204 -17.38 -23.39 -26.03
N PHE A 205 -18.10 -24.12 -25.18
CA PHE A 205 -19.04 -25.14 -25.66
C PHE A 205 -20.15 -24.43 -26.45
N TRP A 206 -19.96 -24.30 -27.76
CA TRP A 206 -21.06 -24.02 -28.67
C TRP A 206 -21.89 -25.29 -28.79
N GLY A 207 -22.88 -25.44 -27.92
CA GLY A 207 -23.90 -26.47 -28.08
C GLY A 207 -24.80 -26.12 -29.25
N ILE A 208 -24.53 -26.70 -30.43
CA ILE A 208 -25.50 -27.36 -31.33
C ILE A 208 -24.77 -28.55 -31.93
#